data_AF-A0A436ELQ4-F1
#
_entry.id   AF-A0A436ELQ4-F1
#
_cell.length_a   1.000
_cell.length_b   1.000
_cell.length_c   1.000
_cell.angle_alpha   90.00
_cell.angle_beta   90.00
_cell.angle_gamma   90.00
#
_symmetry.space_group_name_H-M   'P 1'
#
loop_
_entity.id
_entity.type
_entity.pdbx_description
1 polymer ?
#
loop_
_entity_poly.entity_id
_entity_poly.type
_entity_poly.pdbx_seq_one_letter_code
_entity_poly.pdbx_strand_id
1 'polypeptide(L)'
;LKLVNWMGTKEFGDKFSALLGNISPIKGVVIKDELLAHVAKLNETAMPHINVVYFRFEKPTGSELLQGDITKMMSGSITPDQLAADLTSGLAKWYKPFQGK
;
A
#
# COMPACT_ATOMS: atom_id res chain seq x y z
N LEU A 1 2.93 -27.77 8.26
CA LEU A 1 3.84 -26.69 8.73
C LEU A 1 5.24 -26.75 8.12
N LYS A 2 5.84 -27.92 7.81
CA LYS A 2 7.21 -28.00 7.25
C LYS A 2 7.46 -27.09 6.05
N LEU A 3 6.55 -27.07 5.06
CA LEU A 3 6.65 -26.20 3.89
C LEU A 3 6.60 -24.71 4.27
N VAL A 4 5.63 -24.30 5.09
CA VAL A 4 5.47 -22.92 5.54
C VAL A 4 6.71 -22.44 6.30
N ASN A 5 7.28 -23.28 7.17
CA ASN A 5 8.50 -22.96 7.88
C ASN A 5 9.69 -22.77 6.93
N TRP A 6 9.82 -23.64 5.92
CA TRP A 6 10.87 -23.48 4.90
C TRP A 6 10.69 -22.20 4.08
N MET A 7 9.46 -21.82 3.73
CA MET A 7 9.16 -20.56 3.06
C MET A 7 9.49 -19.32 3.92
N GLY A 8 9.63 -19.48 5.24
CA GLY A 8 10.10 -18.44 6.15
C GLY A 8 11.62 -18.31 6.28
N THR A 9 12.39 -19.12 5.56
CA THR A 9 13.87 -19.12 5.65
C THR A 9 14.52 -18.11 4.71
N LYS A 10 15.74 -17.68 5.04
CA LYS A 10 16.57 -16.85 4.15
C LYS A 10 16.79 -17.51 2.79
N GLU A 11 16.98 -18.82 2.75
CA GLU A 11 17.19 -19.56 1.50
C GLU A 11 16.01 -19.39 0.55
N PHE A 12 14.78 -19.55 1.05
CA PHE A 12 13.59 -19.28 0.25
C PHE A 12 13.52 -17.82 -0.18
N GLY A 13 13.76 -16.89 0.75
CA GLY A 13 13.72 -15.46 0.47
C GLY A 13 14.70 -15.02 -0.62
N ASP A 14 15.93 -15.54 -0.60
CA ASP A 14 16.93 -15.29 -1.64
C ASP A 14 16.45 -15.79 -3.01
N LYS A 15 15.87 -17.00 -3.08
CA LYS A 15 15.30 -17.55 -4.32
C LYS A 15 14.06 -16.76 -4.77
N PHE A 16 13.22 -16.34 -3.84
CA PHE A 16 12.00 -15.58 -4.10
C PHE A 16 12.31 -14.24 -4.76
N SER A 17 13.32 -13.52 -4.26
CA SER A 17 13.78 -12.28 -4.89
C SER A 17 14.51 -12.52 -6.20
N ALA A 18 15.40 -13.51 -6.28
CA ALA A 18 16.20 -13.75 -7.48
C ALA A 18 15.41 -14.31 -8.68
N LEU A 19 14.41 -15.17 -8.44
CA LEU A 19 13.69 -15.85 -9.52
C LEU A 19 12.39 -15.14 -9.91
N LEU A 20 11.73 -14.46 -8.96
CA LEU A 20 10.42 -13.85 -9.19
C LEU A 20 10.45 -12.32 -9.17
N GLY A 21 11.59 -11.71 -8.84
CA GLY A 21 11.70 -10.25 -8.74
C GLY A 21 10.87 -9.65 -7.59
N ASN A 22 10.52 -10.46 -6.58
CA ASN A 22 9.72 -10.01 -5.45
C ASN A 22 10.59 -9.50 -4.30
N ILE A 23 10.12 -8.46 -3.60
CA ILE A 23 10.75 -8.00 -2.36
C ILE A 23 10.38 -8.98 -1.25
N SER A 24 11.38 -9.66 -0.68
CA SER A 24 11.14 -10.61 0.41
C SER A 24 10.87 -9.89 1.73
N PRO A 25 9.86 -10.29 2.53
CA PRO A 25 9.67 -9.79 3.89
C PRO A 25 10.64 -10.41 4.91
N ILE A 26 11.47 -11.37 4.49
CA ILE A 26 12.40 -12.11 5.36
C ILE A 26 13.67 -11.29 5.57
N LYS A 27 14.07 -11.09 6.84
CA LYS A 27 15.27 -10.31 7.18
C LYS A 27 16.55 -10.96 6.64
N GLY A 28 17.45 -10.13 6.13
CA GLY A 28 18.79 -10.53 5.68
C GLY A 28 18.85 -11.10 4.26
N VAL A 29 17.74 -11.20 3.54
CA VAL A 29 17.70 -11.62 2.12
C VAL A 29 18.56 -10.70 1.26
N VAL A 30 19.31 -11.29 0.34
CA VAL A 30 20.18 -10.54 -0.59
C VAL A 30 19.45 -10.31 -1.90
N ILE A 31 19.08 -9.07 -2.16
CA ILE A 31 18.50 -8.64 -3.43
C ILE A 31 19.63 -8.20 -4.36
N LYS A 32 19.88 -9.00 -5.40
CA LYS A 32 20.97 -8.74 -6.37
C LYS A 32 20.58 -7.79 -7.50
N ASP A 33 19.30 -7.76 -7.85
CA ASP A 33 18.78 -6.86 -8.88
C ASP A 33 18.79 -5.42 -8.35
N GLU A 34 19.46 -4.52 -9.06
CA GLU A 34 19.69 -3.14 -8.60
C GLU A 34 18.39 -2.34 -8.47
N LEU A 35 17.46 -2.51 -9.43
CA LEU A 35 16.18 -1.81 -9.39
C LEU A 35 15.34 -2.32 -8.23
N LEU A 36 15.27 -3.65 -8.04
CA LEU A 36 14.54 -4.25 -6.95
C LEU A 36 15.11 -3.87 -5.59
N ALA A 37 16.44 -3.80 -5.46
CA ALA A 37 17.11 -3.33 -4.26
C ALA A 37 16.79 -1.85 -3.97
N HIS A 38 16.73 -1.02 -5.02
CA HIS A 38 16.31 0.38 -4.89
C HIS A 38 14.87 0.51 -4.39
N VAL A 39 13.92 -0.24 -4.96
CA VAL A 39 12.52 -0.25 -4.50
C VAL A 39 12.41 -0.80 -3.07
N ALA A 40 13.16 -1.84 -2.72
CA ALA A 40 13.19 -2.38 -1.36
C ALA A 40 13.66 -1.33 -0.34
N LYS A 41 14.65 -0.51 -0.68
CA LYS A 41 15.10 0.61 0.16
C LYS A 41 14.02 1.68 0.33
N LEU A 42 13.28 2.03 -0.73
CA LEU A 42 12.15 2.96 -0.63
C LEU A 42 11.05 2.45 0.32
N ASN A 43 10.85 1.14 0.37
CA ASN A 43 9.87 0.51 1.26
C ASN A 43 10.23 0.61 2.75
N GLU A 44 11.50 0.83 3.12
CA GLU A 44 11.90 0.99 4.53
C GLU A 44 11.25 2.21 5.20
N THR A 45 10.92 3.24 4.41
CA THR A 45 10.27 4.47 4.87
C THR A 45 8.83 4.59 4.37
N ALA A 46 8.31 3.59 3.67
CA ALA A 46 6.96 3.64 3.12
C ALA A 46 5.92 3.58 4.25
N MET A 47 5.00 4.53 4.26
CA MET A 47 3.88 4.51 5.19
C MET A 47 2.96 3.32 4.84
N PRO A 48 2.52 2.50 5.82
CA PRO A 48 1.56 1.43 5.59
C PRO A 48 0.36 2.00 4.84
N HIS A 49 0.14 1.51 3.62
CA HIS A 49 -0.69 2.18 2.63
C HIS A 49 -2.08 2.53 3.18
N ILE A 50 -2.40 3.83 3.18
CA ILE A 50 -3.69 4.42 3.59
C ILE A 50 -4.89 3.62 3.05
N ASN A 51 -4.80 3.12 1.82
CA ASN A 51 -5.88 2.40 1.17
C ASN A 51 -5.92 0.90 1.48
N VAL A 52 -4.78 0.22 1.62
CA VAL A 52 -4.73 -1.26 1.63
C VAL A 52 -5.22 -1.85 2.95
N VAL A 53 -4.97 -1.18 4.07
CA VAL A 53 -5.27 -1.73 5.40
C VAL A 53 -6.66 -1.33 5.89
N TYR A 54 -7.09 -0.10 5.61
CA TYR A 54 -8.30 0.45 6.22
C TYR A 54 -9.42 0.78 5.24
N PHE A 55 -9.10 1.15 3.99
CA PHE A 55 -10.06 1.81 3.10
C PHE A 55 -10.49 1.02 1.85
N ARG A 56 -10.15 -0.27 1.75
CA ARG A 56 -10.41 -1.07 0.53
C ARG A 56 -11.60 -2.04 0.61
N PHE A 57 -12.25 -2.16 1.76
CA PHE A 57 -13.17 -3.28 2.02
C PHE A 57 -14.66 -2.96 1.87
N GLU A 58 -15.05 -1.69 1.94
CA GLU A 58 -16.44 -1.25 1.89
C GLU A 58 -16.67 -0.27 0.73
N LYS A 59 -17.95 0.04 0.41
CA LYS A 59 -18.32 0.91 -0.70
C LYS A 59 -18.78 2.31 -0.25
N PRO A 60 -18.35 3.39 -0.93
CA PRO A 60 -17.24 3.42 -1.88
C PRO A 60 -15.92 3.14 -1.16
N THR A 61 -14.99 2.50 -1.85
CA THR A 61 -13.63 2.30 -1.34
C THR A 61 -12.87 3.62 -1.36
N GLY A 62 -11.89 3.77 -0.47
CA GLY A 62 -10.96 4.90 -0.50
C GLY A 62 -10.20 5.00 -1.83
N SER A 63 -9.95 3.87 -2.49
CA SER A 63 -9.37 3.84 -3.84
C SER A 63 -10.29 4.48 -4.88
N GLU A 64 -11.58 4.15 -4.88
CA GLU A 64 -12.56 4.73 -5.82
C GLU A 64 -12.71 6.24 -5.60
N LEU A 65 -12.80 6.68 -4.33
CA LEU A 65 -12.86 8.09 -3.97
C LEU A 65 -11.61 8.84 -4.43
N LEU A 66 -10.43 8.35 -4.04
CA LEU A 66 -9.16 8.98 -4.37
C LEU A 66 -8.92 9.04 -5.89
N GLN A 67 -9.20 7.97 -6.63
CA GLN A 67 -9.04 7.95 -8.09
C GLN A 67 -9.96 8.96 -8.79
N GLY A 68 -11.19 9.11 -8.30
CA GLY A 68 -12.15 10.08 -8.83
C GLY A 68 -11.70 11.52 -8.62
N ASP A 69 -11.16 11.83 -7.44
CA ASP A 69 -10.88 13.21 -7.06
C ASP A 69 -9.45 13.65 -7.38
N ILE A 70 -8.47 12.73 -7.44
CA ILE A 70 -7.08 13.10 -7.76
C ILE A 70 -6.95 13.68 -9.16
N THR A 71 -7.71 13.16 -10.12
CA THR A 71 -7.72 13.70 -11.48
C THR A 71 -8.30 15.12 -11.50
N LYS A 72 -9.37 15.38 -10.73
CA LYS A 72 -9.97 16.72 -10.60
C LYS A 72 -9.01 17.70 -9.91
N MET A 73 -8.27 17.23 -8.92
CA MET A 73 -7.27 18.05 -8.22
C MET A 73 -6.12 18.41 -9.18
N MET A 74 -5.61 17.43 -9.94
CA MET A 74 -4.55 17.67 -10.92
C MET A 74 -4.98 18.58 -12.07
N SER A 75 -6.27 18.57 -12.45
CA SER A 75 -6.83 19.51 -13.42
C SER A 75 -7.14 20.89 -12.83
N GLY A 76 -6.90 21.11 -11.53
CA GLY A 76 -7.19 22.37 -10.84
C GLY A 76 -8.68 22.62 -10.57
N SER A 77 -9.54 21.61 -10.76
CA SER A 77 -10.99 21.73 -10.55
C SER A 77 -11.39 21.66 -9.07
N ILE A 78 -10.56 21.06 -8.22
CA ILE A 78 -10.72 21.04 -6.76
C ILE A 78 -9.38 21.33 -6.08
N THR A 79 -9.41 21.80 -4.84
CA THR A 79 -8.20 21.99 -4.01
C THR A 79 -7.78 20.69 -3.33
N PRO A 80 -6.52 20.58 -2.85
CA PRO A 80 -6.10 19.47 -2.00
C PRO A 80 -6.97 19.32 -0.74
N ASP A 81 -7.40 20.43 -0.14
CA ASP A 81 -8.28 20.42 1.04
C ASP A 81 -9.66 19.85 0.72
N GLN A 82 -10.21 20.19 -0.46
CA GLN A 82 -11.48 19.63 -0.91
C GLN A 82 -11.37 18.12 -1.15
N LEU A 83 -10.29 17.66 -1.79
CA LEU A 83 -10.04 16.22 -1.96
C LEU A 83 -10.00 15.50 -0.61
N ALA A 84 -9.31 16.06 0.38
CA ALA A 84 -9.23 15.47 1.72
C ALA A 84 -10.61 15.40 2.41
N ALA A 85 -11.42 16.44 2.25
CA ALA A 85 -12.79 16.49 2.77
C ALA A 85 -13.71 15.44 2.10
N ASP A 86 -13.63 15.31 0.77
CA ASP A 86 -14.44 14.37 -0.01
C ASP A 86 -14.09 12.93 0.34
N LEU A 87 -12.79 12.62 0.44
CA LEU A 87 -12.30 11.31 0.86
C LEU A 87 -12.77 10.97 2.29
N THR A 88 -12.60 11.88 3.25
CA THR A 88 -13.00 11.67 4.64
C THR A 88 -14.50 11.44 4.77
N SER A 89 -15.31 12.25 4.07
CA SER A 89 -16.76 12.16 4.06
C SER A 89 -17.27 10.87 3.42
N GLY A 90 -16.63 10.45 2.32
CA GLY A 90 -16.96 9.18 1.65
C GLY A 90 -16.66 7.96 2.53
N LEU A 91 -15.53 7.97 3.24
CA LEU A 91 -15.14 6.92 4.18
C LEU A 91 -15.98 6.92 5.46
N ALA A 92 -16.41 8.09 5.95
CA ALA A 92 -17.27 8.22 7.13
C ALA A 92 -18.60 7.46 7.00
N LYS A 93 -19.04 7.12 5.79
CA LYS A 93 -20.24 6.28 5.58
C LYS A 93 -20.16 4.91 6.27
N TRP A 94 -18.95 4.39 6.46
CA TRP A 94 -18.76 3.03 6.97
C TRP A 94 -17.57 2.91 7.95
N TYR A 95 -16.59 3.80 7.87
CA TYR A 95 -15.44 3.80 8.77
C TYR A 95 -15.76 4.55 10.07
N LYS A 96 -16.11 3.78 11.12
CA LYS A 96 -16.56 4.30 12.42
C LYS A 96 -15.68 5.44 12.99
N PRO A 97 -14.33 5.40 12.94
CA PRO A 97 -13.52 6.49 13.48
C PRO A 97 -13.70 7.86 12.80
N PHE A 98 -14.32 7.91 11.61
CA PHE A 98 -14.65 9.14 10.89
C PHE A 98 -16.12 9.56 11.08
N GLN A 99 -16.93 8.79 11.80
CA GLN A 99 -18.31 9.14 12.12
C GLN A 99 -18.35 10.02 13.38
N GLY A 100 -18.90 11.23 13.28
CA GLY A 100 -19.08 12.14 14.43
C GLY A 100 -17.94 13.13 14.68
N LYS A 101 -17.10 13.39 13.67
CA LYS A 101 -16.20 14.55 13.63
C LYS A 101 -16.83 15.68 12.82
#